data_AF-A0A388T9R7-F1
#
_entry.id   AF-A0A388T9R7-F1
#
_cell.length_a   1.000
_cell.length_b   1.000
_cell.length_c   1.000
_cell.angle_alpha   90.00
_cell.angle_beta   90.00
_cell.angle_gamma   90.00
#
_symmetry.space_group_name_H-M   'P 1'
#
loop_
_entity.id
_entity.type
_entity.pdbx_description
1 polymer ?
#
loop_
_entity_poly.entity_id
_entity_poly.type
_entity_poly.pdbx_seq_one_letter_code
_entity_poly.pdbx_strand_id
1 'polypeptide(L)'
;MYMASNYTDSYDGIASREPLSAEKVTAALNKMEKVANKVSKAEWEANAGSEQSSDSKYPTCAAVNNAVEAVSAKLSDDAQALNIKIDEMNFAAEKAINKIQTTETWEDNKSSNEKYPSCKVVNAAITEKFEGAEKIVNRVDYTLWDSNTDEDAKYPTCGAVTHAINLAIEAIDAMIADVNERIATVVHDDIPLLNEEIATVNERIATVVDDDILLLNERLTAVQGELTALSDAAERTANKVIKENWSSNKTNATKYPSCAAVQLAIETAAINTVNNVKTTSISSSSTDDKFPTAKAVHDYFWSVFH
;
A
#
# COMPACT_ATOMS: atom_id res chain seq x y z
N MET A 1 37.69 78.51 -22.13
CA MET A 1 37.48 79.56 -23.13
C MET A 1 36.70 78.94 -24.29
N TYR A 2 35.38 79.04 -24.21
CA TYR A 2 34.44 78.77 -25.30
C TYR A 2 33.40 79.86 -25.15
N MET A 3 33.40 80.82 -26.08
CA MET A 3 32.50 81.96 -26.02
C MET A 3 31.08 81.46 -26.28
N ALA A 4 30.23 81.48 -25.25
CA ALA A 4 28.81 81.66 -25.50
C ALA A 4 28.68 83.09 -26.04
N SER A 5 28.46 83.20 -27.35
CA SER A 5 28.23 84.48 -28.03
C SER A 5 27.16 85.27 -27.28
N ASN A 6 27.45 86.52 -26.94
CA ASN A 6 26.42 87.48 -26.54
C ASN A 6 25.43 87.58 -27.71
N TYR A 7 24.27 86.95 -27.58
CA TYR A 7 23.18 87.01 -28.56
C TYR A 7 22.52 88.39 -28.49
N THR A 8 23.16 89.37 -29.14
CA THR A 8 22.72 90.78 -29.22
C THR A 8 21.92 91.09 -30.48
N ASP A 9 21.20 90.12 -31.02
CA ASP A 9 20.38 90.36 -32.22
C ASP A 9 19.02 90.93 -31.84
N SER A 10 18.81 92.19 -32.23
CA SER A 10 17.50 92.82 -32.36
C SER A 10 16.65 91.95 -33.30
N TYR A 11 15.65 91.25 -32.77
CA TYR A 11 14.65 90.59 -33.61
C TYR A 11 13.58 91.62 -33.99
N ASP A 12 13.65 92.09 -35.23
CA ASP A 12 12.78 93.14 -35.79
C ASP A 12 11.41 92.63 -36.28
N GLY A 13 11.14 91.32 -36.13
CA GLY A 13 9.89 90.67 -36.55
C GLY A 13 9.98 89.93 -37.90
N ILE A 14 8.93 89.18 -38.24
CA ILE A 14 8.70 88.67 -39.60
C ILE A 14 7.69 89.61 -40.24
N ALA A 15 8.07 90.29 -41.33
CA ALA A 15 7.18 91.21 -42.02
C ALA A 15 6.07 90.45 -42.77
N SER A 16 4.92 91.10 -42.96
CA SER A 16 3.81 90.49 -43.70
C SER A 16 4.23 90.16 -45.15
N ARG A 17 3.96 88.91 -45.59
CA ARG A 17 4.33 88.32 -46.89
C ARG A 17 5.82 87.98 -47.10
N GLU A 18 6.64 88.05 -46.06
CA GLU A 18 8.01 87.56 -46.11
C GLU A 18 8.04 86.02 -45.99
N PRO A 19 8.92 85.29 -46.72
CA PRO A 19 9.05 83.85 -46.55
C PRO A 19 9.49 83.50 -45.12
N LEU A 20 8.75 82.61 -44.45
CA LEU A 20 9.14 82.05 -43.16
C LEU A 20 10.42 81.22 -43.33
N SER A 21 11.54 81.69 -42.76
CA SER A 21 12.76 80.89 -42.64
C SER A 21 12.79 80.19 -41.28
N ALA A 22 13.37 78.99 -41.23
CA ALA A 22 13.57 78.25 -39.98
C ALA A 22 14.34 79.06 -38.92
N GLU A 23 15.25 79.92 -39.37
CA GLU A 23 16.06 80.79 -38.53
C GLU A 23 15.21 81.88 -37.85
N LYS A 24 14.27 82.51 -38.58
CA LYS A 24 13.34 83.51 -38.02
C LYS A 24 12.32 82.89 -37.06
N VAL A 25 11.84 81.68 -37.35
CA VAL A 25 10.94 80.94 -36.44
C VAL A 25 11.65 80.57 -35.14
N THR A 26 12.90 80.11 -35.25
CA THR A 26 13.73 79.77 -34.08
C THR A 26 14.03 81.01 -33.23
N ALA A 27 14.34 82.15 -33.86
CA ALA A 27 14.55 83.42 -33.14
C ALA A 27 13.28 83.92 -32.41
N ALA A 28 12.11 83.80 -33.04
CA ALA A 28 10.83 84.18 -32.43
C ALA A 28 10.48 83.27 -31.24
N LEU A 29 10.63 81.94 -31.40
CA LEU A 29 10.41 80.96 -30.34
C LEU A 29 11.35 81.20 -29.15
N ASN A 30 12.65 81.39 -29.40
CA ASN A 30 13.63 81.68 -28.35
C ASN A 30 13.32 82.98 -27.58
N LYS A 31 12.68 83.97 -28.23
CA LYS A 31 12.27 85.23 -27.58
C LYS A 31 10.99 85.06 -26.74
N MET A 32 10.02 84.27 -27.20
CA MET A 32 8.84 83.95 -26.40
C MET A 32 9.18 83.06 -25.20
N GLU A 33 10.11 82.12 -25.37
CA GLU A 33 10.63 81.28 -24.28
C GLU A 33 11.43 82.10 -23.25
N LYS A 34 12.13 83.16 -23.70
CA LYS A 34 12.78 84.17 -22.82
C LYS A 34 11.78 84.95 -21.95
N VAL A 35 10.56 85.22 -22.41
CA VAL A 35 9.55 85.96 -21.62
C VAL A 35 8.89 85.07 -20.56
N ALA A 36 8.87 83.75 -20.78
CA ALA A 36 8.15 82.85 -19.90
C ALA A 36 8.89 82.44 -18.63
N ASN A 37 10.23 82.25 -18.64
CA ASN A 37 10.85 81.45 -17.55
C ASN A 37 12.37 81.63 -17.30
N LYS A 38 12.93 82.84 -17.06
CA LYS A 38 14.25 82.91 -16.38
C LYS A 38 14.41 84.09 -15.43
N VAL A 39 14.45 83.76 -14.14
CA VAL A 39 15.36 84.38 -13.17
C VAL A 39 16.59 83.50 -13.13
N SER A 40 17.79 84.07 -13.26
CA SER A 40 19.00 83.28 -13.00
C SER A 40 19.14 82.98 -11.50
N LYS A 41 19.86 81.91 -11.14
CA LYS A 41 20.12 81.57 -9.72
C LYS A 41 20.78 82.74 -8.96
N ALA A 42 21.67 83.49 -9.61
CA ALA A 42 22.31 84.66 -9.04
C ALA A 42 21.32 85.81 -8.78
N GLU A 43 20.37 86.05 -9.69
CA GLU A 43 19.30 87.04 -9.50
C GLU A 43 18.28 86.60 -8.45
N TRP A 44 18.03 85.30 -8.32
CA TRP A 44 17.15 84.74 -7.29
C TRP A 44 17.75 84.93 -5.89
N GLU A 45 19.02 84.59 -5.74
CA GLU A 45 19.75 84.71 -4.46
C GLU A 45 20.04 86.17 -4.08
N ALA A 46 20.16 87.08 -5.05
CA ALA A 46 20.33 88.52 -4.80
C ALA A 46 19.04 89.23 -4.33
N ASN A 47 17.85 88.69 -4.60
CA ASN A 47 16.56 89.27 -4.24
C ASN A 47 16.05 88.82 -2.85
N ALA A 48 16.94 88.62 -1.88
CA ALA A 48 16.55 88.15 -0.54
C ALA A 48 15.60 89.16 0.16
N GLY A 49 14.45 88.65 0.63
CA GLY A 49 13.41 89.45 1.30
C GLY A 49 12.09 89.52 0.50
N SER A 50 11.37 90.63 0.63
CA SER A 50 9.99 90.83 0.11
C SER A 50 9.84 90.75 -1.42
N GLU A 51 10.94 90.65 -2.18
CA GLU A 51 10.90 90.54 -3.64
C GLU A 51 10.83 89.10 -4.17
N GLN A 52 11.24 88.10 -3.38
CA GLN A 52 11.05 86.67 -3.73
C GLN A 52 9.57 86.24 -3.66
N SER A 53 8.75 86.99 -2.95
CA SER A 53 7.30 86.77 -2.78
C SER A 53 6.44 87.77 -3.56
N SER A 54 7.02 88.53 -4.50
CA SER A 54 6.30 89.57 -5.26
C SER A 54 5.45 88.98 -6.38
N ASP A 55 4.12 89.11 -6.26
CA ASP A 55 3.13 88.63 -7.24
C ASP A 55 3.23 89.30 -8.61
N SER A 56 3.79 90.50 -8.67
CA SER A 56 3.98 91.24 -9.93
C SER A 56 5.21 90.78 -10.72
N LYS A 57 6.14 90.05 -10.09
CA LYS A 57 7.36 89.51 -10.72
C LYS A 57 7.25 87.99 -10.96
N TYR A 58 6.68 87.25 -10.00
CA TYR A 58 6.56 85.79 -10.04
C TYR A 58 5.16 85.34 -9.57
N PRO A 59 4.14 85.37 -10.45
CA PRO A 59 2.74 85.10 -10.09
C PRO A 59 2.50 83.72 -9.45
N THR A 60 3.44 82.79 -9.61
CA THR A 60 3.37 81.42 -9.07
C THR A 60 4.06 81.28 -7.71
N CYS A 61 4.94 82.19 -7.31
CA CYS A 61 5.74 82.05 -6.08
C CYS A 61 4.94 82.38 -4.82
N ALA A 62 4.11 83.43 -4.79
CA ALA A 62 3.27 83.69 -3.62
C ALA A 62 2.16 82.64 -3.47
N ALA A 63 1.58 82.18 -4.59
CA ALA A 63 0.61 81.09 -4.58
C ALA A 63 1.22 79.80 -4.01
N VAL A 64 2.45 79.45 -4.41
CA VAL A 64 3.19 78.31 -3.85
C VAL A 64 3.54 78.55 -2.39
N ASN A 65 4.02 79.74 -2.01
CA ASN A 65 4.41 80.03 -0.63
C ASN A 65 3.19 80.00 0.32
N ASN A 66 2.07 80.61 -0.07
CA ASN A 66 0.81 80.54 0.69
C ASN A 66 0.29 79.10 0.80
N ALA A 67 0.43 78.29 -0.26
CA ALA A 67 0.06 76.88 -0.20
C ALA A 67 0.97 76.09 0.75
N VAL A 68 2.29 76.35 0.74
CA VAL A 68 3.25 75.73 1.65
C VAL A 68 2.99 76.15 3.10
N GLU A 69 2.71 77.43 3.36
CA GLU A 69 2.37 77.93 4.69
C GLU A 69 1.06 77.31 5.21
N ALA A 70 0.03 77.23 4.38
CA ALA A 70 -1.25 76.60 4.74
C ALA A 70 -1.08 75.10 5.03
N VAL A 71 -0.30 74.39 4.22
CA VAL A 71 0.03 72.97 4.46
C VAL A 71 0.84 72.80 5.74
N SER A 72 1.83 73.67 5.97
CA SER A 72 2.67 73.64 7.17
C SER A 72 1.86 73.87 8.45
N ALA A 73 0.97 74.88 8.45
CA ALA A 73 0.06 75.16 9.56
C ALA A 73 -0.85 73.96 9.85
N LYS A 74 -1.45 73.37 8.81
CA LYS A 74 -2.31 72.19 8.95
C LYS A 74 -1.55 70.98 9.49
N LEU A 75 -0.33 70.71 9.02
CA LEU A 75 0.51 69.64 9.54
C LEU A 75 0.82 69.84 11.02
N SER A 76 1.09 71.09 11.43
CA SER A 76 1.34 71.41 12.84
C SER A 76 0.12 71.16 13.71
N ASP A 77 -1.07 71.58 13.28
CA ASP A 77 -2.33 71.35 14.01
C ASP A 77 -2.66 69.85 14.12
N ASP A 78 -2.53 69.11 13.01
CA ASP A 78 -2.75 67.66 12.97
C ASP A 78 -1.75 66.92 13.88
N ALA A 79 -0.49 67.36 13.94
CA ALA A 79 0.53 66.79 14.84
C ALA A 79 0.21 67.04 16.32
N GLN A 80 -0.27 68.24 16.68
CA GLN A 80 -0.70 68.56 18.05
C GLN A 80 -1.92 67.73 18.45
N ALA A 81 -2.92 67.62 17.57
CA ALA A 81 -4.11 66.82 17.81
C ALA A 81 -3.78 65.32 17.98
N LEU A 82 -2.80 64.81 17.22
CA LEU A 82 -2.31 63.44 17.36
C LEU A 82 -1.62 63.22 18.71
N ASN A 83 -0.77 64.15 19.15
CA ASN A 83 -0.11 64.07 20.46
C ASN A 83 -1.12 64.04 21.61
N ILE A 84 -2.14 64.89 21.57
CA ILE A 84 -3.23 64.89 22.58
C ILE A 84 -3.92 63.52 22.62
N LYS A 85 -4.24 62.93 21.46
CA LYS A 85 -4.84 61.59 21.41
C LYS A 85 -3.93 60.48 21.93
N ILE A 86 -2.63 60.56 21.67
CA ILE A 86 -1.64 59.61 22.21
C ILE A 86 -1.63 59.71 23.74
N ASP A 87 -1.63 60.92 24.30
CA ASP A 87 -1.67 61.14 25.74
C ASP A 87 -2.97 60.63 26.37
N GLU A 88 -4.12 60.88 25.74
CA GLU A 88 -5.42 60.34 26.15
C GLU A 88 -5.46 58.81 26.10
N MET A 89 -4.92 58.19 25.04
CA MET A 89 -4.83 56.75 24.89
C MET A 89 -3.91 56.12 25.95
N ASN A 90 -2.74 56.71 26.19
CA ASN A 90 -1.81 56.26 27.22
C ASN A 90 -2.46 56.32 28.60
N PHE A 91 -3.14 57.42 28.91
CA PHE A 91 -3.88 57.59 30.15
C PHE A 91 -5.01 56.55 30.31
N ALA A 92 -5.78 56.30 29.24
CA ALA A 92 -6.85 55.31 29.26
C ALA A 92 -6.32 53.87 29.41
N ALA A 93 -5.22 53.54 28.72
CA ALA A 93 -4.56 52.24 28.82
C ALA A 93 -4.02 52.02 30.24
N GLU A 94 -3.36 53.01 30.83
CA GLU A 94 -2.86 52.95 32.20
C GLU A 94 -4.00 52.77 33.21
N LYS A 95 -5.12 53.50 33.04
CA LYS A 95 -6.32 53.33 33.87
C LYS A 95 -6.92 51.91 33.76
N ALA A 96 -6.99 51.36 32.55
CA ALA A 96 -7.54 50.03 32.29
C ALA A 96 -6.66 48.91 32.88
N ILE A 97 -5.34 49.01 32.71
CA ILE A 97 -4.37 48.06 33.26
C ILE A 97 -4.42 48.08 34.80
N ASN A 98 -4.50 49.27 35.40
CA ASN A 98 -4.49 49.45 36.85
C ASN A 98 -5.86 49.25 37.53
N LYS A 99 -6.91 48.83 36.79
CA LYS A 99 -8.28 48.55 37.30
C LYS A 99 -8.89 49.69 38.13
N ILE A 100 -8.60 50.95 37.78
CA ILE A 100 -9.04 52.11 38.55
C ILE A 100 -10.46 52.52 38.14
N GLN A 101 -11.42 52.45 39.07
CA GLN A 101 -12.84 52.64 38.78
C GLN A 101 -13.27 54.11 38.65
N THR A 102 -12.57 55.09 39.26
CA THR A 102 -12.93 56.53 39.17
C THR A 102 -11.72 57.45 39.06
N THR A 103 -11.90 58.63 38.44
CA THR A 103 -10.84 59.62 38.20
C THR A 103 -10.31 60.27 39.48
N GLU A 104 -11.17 60.49 40.48
CA GLU A 104 -10.77 61.00 41.80
C GLU A 104 -9.79 60.05 42.52
N THR A 105 -9.92 58.73 42.28
CA THR A 105 -9.01 57.73 42.88
C THR A 105 -7.62 57.72 42.23
N TRP A 106 -7.44 58.28 41.03
CA TRP A 106 -6.13 58.31 40.35
C TRP A 106 -5.24 59.44 40.83
N GLU A 107 -5.77 60.68 40.86
CA GLU A 107 -4.98 61.86 41.19
C GLU A 107 -4.32 61.77 42.58
N ASP A 108 -5.02 61.16 43.55
CA ASP A 108 -4.52 60.94 44.91
C ASP A 108 -3.47 59.82 45.02
N ASN A 109 -3.39 58.93 44.03
CA ASN A 109 -2.61 57.70 44.14
C ASN A 109 -1.57 57.52 43.03
N LYS A 110 -1.52 58.40 42.01
CA LYS A 110 -0.60 58.31 40.86
C LYS A 110 0.89 58.32 41.22
N SER A 111 1.23 58.79 42.42
CA SER A 111 2.59 58.81 42.97
C SER A 111 2.81 57.82 44.12
N SER A 112 1.79 57.03 44.49
CA SER A 112 1.87 56.06 45.59
C SER A 112 2.45 54.73 45.12
N ASN A 113 3.72 54.49 45.45
CA ASN A 113 4.40 53.21 45.21
C ASN A 113 3.80 52.02 45.99
N GLU A 114 2.96 52.28 47.01
CA GLU A 114 2.28 51.23 47.79
C GLU A 114 1.01 50.72 47.12
N LYS A 115 0.27 51.59 46.41
CA LYS A 115 -0.97 51.22 45.70
C LYS A 115 -0.75 50.88 44.24
N TYR A 116 0.12 51.61 43.57
CA TYR A 116 0.53 51.37 42.19
C TYR A 116 2.05 51.31 42.17
N PRO A 117 2.65 50.13 42.41
CA PRO A 117 4.09 50.00 42.32
C PRO A 117 4.50 50.47 40.92
N SER A 118 5.26 51.57 40.87
CA SER A 118 5.75 52.12 39.62
C SER A 118 6.47 51.01 38.82
N CYS A 119 6.57 51.16 37.50
CA CYS A 119 7.31 50.21 36.67
C CYS A 119 8.71 49.92 37.25
N LYS A 120 9.31 50.87 37.99
CA LYS A 120 10.57 50.67 38.72
C LYS A 120 10.45 49.68 39.89
N VAL A 121 9.40 49.74 40.70
CA VAL A 121 9.16 48.81 41.82
C VAL A 121 8.74 47.44 41.29
N VAL A 122 7.90 47.38 40.25
CA VAL A 122 7.54 46.12 39.59
C VAL A 122 8.77 45.50 38.92
N ASN A 123 9.59 46.28 38.22
CA ASN A 123 10.79 45.78 37.57
C ASN A 123 11.87 45.39 38.59
N ALA A 124 11.98 46.08 39.73
CA ALA A 124 12.85 45.67 40.83
C ALA A 124 12.37 44.36 41.48
N ALA A 125 11.07 44.24 41.77
CA ALA A 125 10.48 43.02 42.36
C ALA A 125 10.50 41.82 41.38
N ILE A 126 10.32 42.07 40.08
CA ILE A 126 10.48 41.05 39.04
C ILE A 126 11.97 40.69 38.91
N THR A 127 12.89 41.65 38.84
CA THR A 127 14.33 41.34 38.77
C THR A 127 14.79 40.55 39.99
N GLU A 128 14.32 40.89 41.18
CA GLU A 128 14.65 40.20 42.44
C GLU A 128 14.01 38.79 42.53
N LYS A 129 12.84 38.57 41.93
CA LYS A 129 12.17 37.25 41.92
C LYS A 129 12.45 36.38 40.69
N PHE A 130 12.96 36.97 39.61
CA PHE A 130 13.18 36.32 38.31
C PHE A 130 14.65 36.38 37.85
N GLU A 131 15.61 36.67 38.74
CA GLU A 131 16.99 36.19 38.54
C GLU A 131 16.97 34.66 38.47
N GLY A 132 16.87 34.13 37.24
CA GLY A 132 16.82 32.70 36.93
C GLY A 132 15.54 32.19 36.26
N ALA A 133 14.50 33.01 36.10
CA ALA A 133 13.25 32.57 35.48
C ALA A 133 13.17 33.04 34.00
N GLU A 134 13.68 32.15 33.14
CA GLU A 134 13.40 31.95 31.71
C GLU A 134 13.03 33.16 30.82
N LYS A 135 13.97 33.46 29.90
CA LYS A 135 13.70 34.12 28.62
C LYS A 135 12.67 33.30 27.81
N ILE A 136 11.39 33.60 27.94
CA ILE A 136 10.38 33.16 26.97
C ILE A 136 10.53 34.00 25.70
N VAL A 137 11.55 33.71 24.90
CA VAL A 137 11.60 34.12 23.49
C VAL A 137 11.86 32.85 22.70
N ASN A 138 10.77 32.22 22.30
CA ASN A 138 10.71 31.07 21.41
C ASN A 138 11.09 31.48 19.97
N ARG A 139 12.25 32.11 19.80
CA ARG A 139 12.85 32.43 18.51
C ARG A 139 14.17 31.68 18.41
N VAL A 140 14.05 30.43 17.97
CA VAL A 140 15.20 29.57 17.68
C VAL A 140 16.05 30.23 16.59
N ASP A 141 17.32 30.47 16.92
CA ASP A 141 18.36 30.67 15.93
C ASP A 141 18.70 29.30 15.33
N TYR A 142 18.35 29.07 14.07
CA TYR A 142 18.53 27.80 13.37
C TYR A 142 20.00 27.38 13.25
N THR A 143 20.94 28.30 13.48
CA THR A 143 22.39 28.01 13.48
C THR A 143 22.87 27.31 14.76
N LEU A 144 22.03 27.23 15.79
CA LEU A 144 22.34 26.61 17.08
C LEU A 144 21.49 25.35 17.37
N TRP A 145 20.76 24.83 16.38
CA TRP A 145 19.90 23.66 16.57
C TRP A 145 20.68 22.41 16.99
N ASP A 146 21.80 22.15 16.32
CA ASP A 146 22.62 20.94 16.55
C ASP A 146 23.35 20.93 17.90
N SER A 147 23.39 22.06 18.63
CA SER A 147 24.07 22.18 19.92
C SER A 147 23.15 22.19 21.14
N ASN A 148 21.82 22.14 20.96
CA ASN A 148 20.85 22.19 22.07
C ASN A 148 19.91 20.97 22.13
N THR A 149 20.31 19.82 21.57
CA THR A 149 19.44 18.61 21.51
C THR A 149 19.10 18.02 22.87
N ASP A 150 19.90 18.32 23.90
CA ASP A 150 19.84 17.68 25.22
C ASP A 150 19.53 18.68 26.35
N GLU A 151 19.31 19.96 26.04
CA GLU A 151 19.01 21.01 27.03
C GLU A 151 17.49 21.14 27.28
N ASP A 152 16.95 20.26 28.11
CA ASP A 152 15.52 20.27 28.52
C ASP A 152 15.09 21.59 29.21
N ALA A 153 16.03 22.30 29.82
CA ALA A 153 15.79 23.60 30.45
C ALA A 153 15.54 24.73 29.43
N LYS A 154 15.78 24.49 28.14
CA LYS A 154 15.72 25.50 27.08
C LYS A 154 14.70 25.14 26.00
N TYR A 155 14.52 23.84 25.74
CA TYR A 155 13.52 23.31 24.81
C TYR A 155 12.85 22.06 25.42
N PRO A 156 11.82 22.23 26.27
CA PRO A 156 11.18 21.13 27.01
C PRO A 156 10.59 20.00 26.14
N THR A 157 10.54 20.18 24.81
CA THR A 157 9.99 19.22 23.86
C THR A 157 11.05 18.37 23.15
N CYS A 158 12.33 18.74 23.12
CA CYS A 158 13.34 17.95 22.41
C CYS A 158 13.82 16.75 23.23
N GLY A 159 14.13 16.90 24.52
CA GLY A 159 14.52 15.77 25.37
C GLY A 159 13.37 14.79 25.59
N ALA A 160 12.12 15.28 25.69
CA ALA A 160 10.93 14.42 25.74
C ALA A 160 10.74 13.57 24.47
N VAL A 161 10.97 14.17 23.28
CA VAL A 161 10.91 13.43 22.01
C VAL A 161 12.07 12.45 21.87
N THR A 162 13.30 12.87 22.20
CA THR A 162 14.47 11.98 22.21
C THR A 162 14.28 10.80 23.15
N HIS A 163 13.77 11.03 24.36
CA HIS A 163 13.47 9.97 25.33
C HIS A 163 12.40 9.01 24.81
N ALA A 164 11.31 9.52 24.22
CA ALA A 164 10.26 8.69 23.63
C ALA A 164 10.78 7.84 22.46
N ILE A 165 11.66 8.40 21.62
CA ILE A 165 12.31 7.66 20.54
C ILE A 165 13.22 6.56 21.10
N ASN A 166 14.03 6.87 22.11
CA ASN A 166 14.93 5.88 22.71
C ASN A 166 14.14 4.72 23.36
N LEU A 167 13.05 5.02 24.08
CA LEU A 167 12.16 3.99 24.62
C LEU A 167 11.53 3.12 23.52
N ALA A 168 11.15 3.72 22.38
CA ALA A 168 10.63 2.96 21.24
C ALA A 168 11.71 2.07 20.62
N ILE A 169 12.95 2.54 20.52
CA ILE A 169 14.10 1.75 20.04
C ILE A 169 14.36 0.58 20.99
N GLU A 170 14.43 0.82 22.30
CA GLU A 170 14.62 -0.23 23.31
C GLU A 170 13.53 -1.31 23.25
N ALA A 171 12.27 -0.90 23.06
CA ALA A 171 11.16 -1.84 22.90
C ALA A 171 11.31 -2.67 21.62
N ILE A 172 11.73 -2.07 20.50
CA ILE A 172 11.98 -2.77 19.24
C ILE A 172 13.14 -3.75 19.40
N ASP A 173 14.24 -3.36 20.04
CA ASP A 173 15.40 -4.22 20.28
C ASP A 173 15.04 -5.44 21.13
N ALA A 174 14.19 -5.25 22.16
CA ALA A 174 13.67 -6.35 22.96
C ALA A 174 12.81 -7.33 22.13
N MET A 175 11.97 -6.81 21.23
CA MET A 175 11.18 -7.66 20.32
C MET A 175 12.05 -8.42 19.32
N ILE A 176 13.12 -7.78 18.81
CA ILE A 176 14.08 -8.43 17.92
C ILE A 176 14.80 -9.57 18.65
N ALA A 177 15.18 -9.36 19.92
CA ALA A 177 15.81 -10.39 20.74
C ALA A 177 14.89 -11.62 20.94
N ASP A 178 13.62 -11.41 21.29
CA ASP A 178 12.63 -12.50 21.43
C ASP A 178 12.46 -13.30 20.13
N VAL A 179 12.33 -12.61 19.00
CA VAL A 179 12.22 -13.28 17.69
C VAL A 179 13.47 -14.09 17.37
N ASN A 180 14.65 -13.55 17.64
CA ASN A 180 15.91 -14.27 17.40
C ASN A 180 16.06 -15.50 18.29
N GLU A 181 15.64 -15.43 19.54
CA GLU A 181 15.62 -16.59 20.45
C GLU A 181 14.69 -17.68 19.93
N ARG A 182 13.48 -17.31 19.49
CA ARG A 182 12.52 -18.26 18.90
C ARG A 182 13.03 -18.88 17.60
N ILE A 183 13.68 -18.09 16.75
CA ILE A 183 14.35 -18.61 15.55
C ILE A 183 15.45 -19.59 15.95
N ALA A 184 16.25 -19.28 16.97
CA ALA A 184 17.31 -20.15 17.43
C ALA A 184 16.77 -21.49 17.92
N THR A 185 15.69 -21.51 18.70
CA THR A 185 15.01 -22.75 19.13
C THR A 185 14.55 -23.58 17.93
N VAL A 186 13.86 -22.98 16.96
CA VAL A 186 13.39 -23.71 15.77
C VAL A 186 14.57 -24.31 14.98
N VAL A 187 15.63 -23.53 14.79
CA VAL A 187 16.77 -23.93 13.95
C VAL A 187 17.67 -24.97 14.64
N HIS A 188 17.92 -24.82 15.93
CA HIS A 188 18.89 -25.66 16.64
C HIS A 188 18.26 -26.84 17.38
N ASP A 189 16.98 -26.75 17.75
CA ASP A 189 16.31 -27.79 18.52
C ASP A 189 15.27 -28.54 17.66
N ASP A 190 14.27 -27.82 17.12
CA ASP A 190 13.13 -28.47 16.47
C ASP A 190 13.50 -29.14 15.13
N ILE A 191 14.25 -28.44 14.27
CA ILE A 191 14.65 -28.98 12.95
C ILE A 191 15.53 -30.24 13.09
N PRO A 192 16.56 -30.27 13.95
CA PRO A 192 17.36 -31.47 14.15
C PRO A 192 16.56 -32.66 14.68
N LEU A 193 15.64 -32.45 15.63
CA LEU A 193 14.76 -33.52 16.13
C LEU A 193 13.89 -34.09 15.01
N LEU A 194 13.29 -33.22 14.18
CA LEU A 194 12.48 -33.67 13.04
C LEU A 194 13.32 -34.47 12.02
N ASN A 195 14.57 -34.06 11.79
CA ASN A 195 15.48 -34.79 10.90
C ASN A 195 15.83 -36.18 11.45
N GLU A 196 16.01 -36.33 12.76
CA GLU A 196 16.24 -37.62 13.41
C GLU A 196 15.01 -38.53 13.31
N GLU A 197 13.80 -37.98 13.51
CA GLU A 197 12.55 -38.71 13.31
C GLU A 197 12.39 -39.17 11.85
N ILE A 198 12.67 -38.31 10.88
CA ILE A 198 12.64 -38.65 9.44
C ILE A 198 13.65 -39.77 9.14
N ALA A 199 14.86 -39.70 9.69
CA ALA A 199 15.87 -40.74 9.50
C ALA A 199 15.38 -42.09 10.03
N THR A 200 14.78 -42.10 11.23
CA THR A 200 14.21 -43.30 11.84
C THR A 200 13.06 -43.89 11.00
N VAL A 201 12.18 -43.04 10.47
CA VAL A 201 11.09 -43.48 9.59
C VAL A 201 11.65 -44.09 8.30
N ASN A 202 12.67 -43.48 7.69
CA ASN A 202 13.30 -44.00 6.49
C ASN A 202 13.96 -45.38 6.71
N GLU A 203 14.61 -45.58 7.86
CA GLU A 203 15.17 -46.88 8.23
C GLU A 203 14.07 -47.95 8.36
N ARG A 204 12.96 -47.62 9.03
CA ARG A 204 11.81 -48.53 9.15
C ARG A 204 11.18 -48.86 7.80
N ILE A 205 11.07 -47.89 6.90
CA ILE A 205 10.56 -48.12 5.54
C ILE A 205 11.51 -49.07 4.79
N ALA A 206 12.82 -48.86 4.90
CA ALA A 206 13.81 -49.72 4.26
C ALA A 206 13.68 -51.18 4.74
N THR A 207 13.58 -51.41 6.06
CA THR A 207 13.36 -52.77 6.62
C THR A 207 12.09 -53.43 6.07
N VAL A 208 10.97 -52.71 6.01
CA VAL A 208 9.71 -53.27 5.48
C VAL A 208 9.82 -53.60 4.00
N VAL A 209 10.49 -52.76 3.22
CA VAL A 209 10.65 -52.95 1.77
C VAL A 209 11.61 -54.10 1.47
N ASP A 210 12.77 -54.10 2.11
CA ASP A 210 13.86 -55.03 1.78
C ASP A 210 13.66 -56.41 2.40
N ASP A 211 13.14 -56.51 3.63
CA ASP A 211 12.97 -57.80 4.30
C ASP A 211 11.56 -58.36 4.07
N ASP A 212 10.52 -57.64 4.50
CA ASP A 212 9.16 -58.19 4.56
C ASP A 212 8.53 -58.37 3.17
N ILE A 213 8.58 -57.33 2.33
CA ILE A 213 7.96 -57.36 0.99
C ILE A 213 8.70 -58.32 0.07
N LEU A 214 10.04 -58.34 0.12
CA LEU A 214 10.85 -59.24 -0.69
C LEU A 214 10.57 -60.70 -0.29
N LEU A 215 10.58 -61.02 1.01
CA LEU A 215 10.24 -62.35 1.51
C LEU A 215 8.82 -62.77 1.11
N LEU A 216 7.86 -61.85 1.14
CA LEU A 216 6.49 -62.12 0.71
C LEU A 216 6.42 -62.47 -0.78
N ASN A 217 7.17 -61.77 -1.63
CA ASN A 217 7.24 -62.03 -3.08
C ASN A 217 7.90 -63.38 -3.39
N GLU A 218 8.94 -63.76 -2.64
CA GLU A 218 9.55 -65.09 -2.75
C GLU A 218 8.55 -66.19 -2.38
N ARG A 219 7.84 -66.03 -1.26
CA ARG A 219 6.80 -66.97 -0.83
C ARG A 219 5.64 -67.07 -1.82
N LEU A 220 5.21 -65.95 -2.39
CA LEU A 220 4.16 -65.93 -3.40
C LEU A 220 4.58 -66.71 -4.65
N THR A 221 5.82 -66.51 -5.09
CA THR A 221 6.41 -67.22 -6.24
C THR A 221 6.46 -68.73 -5.97
N ALA A 222 6.85 -69.14 -4.77
CA ALA A 222 6.86 -70.55 -4.36
C ALA A 222 5.45 -71.16 -4.39
N VAL A 223 4.46 -70.48 -3.80
CA VAL A 223 3.06 -70.94 -3.80
C VAL A 223 2.50 -71.04 -5.22
N GLN A 224 2.82 -70.09 -6.10
CA GLN A 224 2.43 -70.18 -7.52
C GLN A 224 3.00 -71.42 -8.18
N GLY A 225 4.28 -71.74 -7.94
CA GLY A 225 4.91 -72.96 -8.45
C GLY A 225 4.25 -74.24 -7.93
N GLU A 226 3.94 -74.30 -6.63
CA GLU A 226 3.22 -75.43 -6.02
C GLU A 226 1.81 -75.60 -6.60
N LEU A 227 1.08 -74.50 -6.81
CA LEU A 227 -0.26 -74.53 -7.39
C LEU A 227 -0.24 -75.04 -8.84
N THR A 228 0.73 -74.61 -9.65
CA THR A 228 0.92 -75.15 -11.01
C THR A 228 1.22 -76.65 -10.97
N ALA A 229 2.14 -77.09 -10.10
CA ALA A 229 2.48 -78.50 -9.96
C ALA A 229 1.27 -79.36 -9.51
N LEU A 230 0.46 -78.83 -8.58
CA LEU A 230 -0.76 -79.47 -8.11
C LEU A 230 -1.82 -79.54 -9.22
N SER A 231 -2.00 -78.47 -9.99
CA SER A 231 -2.89 -78.44 -11.16
C SER A 231 -2.51 -79.53 -12.16
N ASP A 232 -1.24 -79.61 -12.53
CA ASP A 232 -0.73 -80.65 -13.44
C ASP A 232 -0.93 -82.06 -12.87
N ALA A 233 -0.71 -82.24 -11.56
CA ALA A 233 -0.93 -83.52 -10.89
C ALA A 233 -2.41 -83.92 -10.85
N ALA A 234 -3.30 -82.96 -10.60
CA ALA A 234 -4.74 -83.16 -10.62
C ALA A 234 -5.21 -83.50 -12.04
N GLU A 235 -4.73 -82.81 -13.07
CA GLU A 235 -5.02 -83.12 -14.48
C GLU A 235 -4.58 -84.56 -14.82
N ARG A 236 -3.35 -84.95 -14.46
CA ARG A 236 -2.85 -86.32 -14.66
C ARG A 236 -3.70 -87.38 -13.94
N THR A 237 -4.13 -87.08 -12.71
CA THR A 237 -4.94 -87.99 -11.88
C THR A 237 -6.36 -88.13 -12.40
N ALA A 238 -7.00 -87.01 -12.77
CA ALA A 238 -8.32 -86.97 -13.38
C ALA A 238 -8.33 -87.71 -14.73
N ASN A 239 -7.27 -87.52 -15.53
CA ASN A 239 -7.13 -88.18 -16.82
C ASN A 239 -6.67 -89.65 -16.72
N LYS A 240 -6.30 -90.15 -15.54
CA LYS A 240 -5.88 -91.54 -15.25
C LYS A 240 -4.88 -92.17 -16.22
N VAL A 241 -4.17 -91.44 -17.09
CA VAL A 241 -3.13 -92.00 -17.96
C VAL A 241 -1.77 -91.78 -17.31
N ILE A 242 -1.20 -92.85 -16.74
CA ILE A 242 0.22 -92.88 -16.38
C ILE A 242 1.03 -93.21 -17.65
N LYS A 243 2.17 -92.53 -17.87
CA LYS A 243 2.99 -92.61 -19.09
C LYS A 243 3.37 -94.04 -19.49
N GLU A 244 3.68 -94.89 -18.52
CA GLU A 244 3.96 -96.34 -18.71
C GLU A 244 2.80 -97.10 -19.37
N ASN A 245 1.58 -96.65 -19.14
CA ASN A 245 0.37 -97.28 -19.66
C ASN A 245 -0.25 -96.54 -20.85
N TRP A 246 0.26 -95.35 -21.22
CA TRP A 246 -0.29 -94.57 -22.32
C TRP A 246 -0.14 -95.29 -23.66
N SER A 247 1.06 -95.73 -24.03
CA SER A 247 1.30 -96.40 -25.31
C SER A 247 0.38 -97.61 -25.51
N SER A 248 0.08 -98.32 -24.42
CA SER A 248 -0.76 -99.52 -24.40
C SER A 248 -2.26 -99.22 -24.29
N ASN A 249 -2.66 -98.03 -23.85
CA ASN A 249 -4.07 -97.70 -23.59
C ASN A 249 -4.58 -96.43 -24.32
N LYS A 250 -3.78 -95.75 -25.12
CA LYS A 250 -4.18 -94.54 -25.88
C LYS A 250 -5.33 -94.77 -26.86
N THR A 251 -5.59 -96.03 -27.22
CA THR A 251 -6.73 -96.46 -28.04
C THR A 251 -7.80 -97.23 -27.25
N ASN A 252 -7.62 -97.39 -25.93
CA ASN A 252 -8.51 -98.17 -25.08
C ASN A 252 -9.74 -97.33 -24.71
N ALA A 253 -10.77 -97.43 -25.54
CA ALA A 253 -12.04 -96.73 -25.38
C ALA A 253 -12.79 -97.07 -24.08
N THR A 254 -12.49 -98.18 -23.43
CA THR A 254 -13.10 -98.56 -22.14
C THR A 254 -12.45 -97.84 -20.97
N LYS A 255 -11.15 -97.54 -21.08
CA LYS A 255 -10.35 -96.94 -20.00
C LYS A 255 -10.22 -95.42 -20.14
N TYR A 256 -10.17 -94.94 -21.38
CA TYR A 256 -10.17 -93.52 -21.75
C TYR A 256 -11.15 -93.34 -22.91
N PRO A 257 -12.46 -93.29 -22.62
CA PRO A 257 -13.42 -93.08 -23.67
C PRO A 257 -13.19 -91.68 -24.24
N SER A 258 -12.66 -91.61 -25.46
CA SER A 258 -12.63 -90.34 -26.18
C SER A 258 -14.06 -89.85 -26.37
N CYS A 259 -14.28 -88.54 -26.47
CA CYS A 259 -15.63 -88.00 -26.67
C CYS A 259 -16.36 -88.68 -27.85
N ALA A 260 -15.62 -89.08 -28.89
CA ALA A 260 -16.14 -89.86 -30.03
C ALA A 260 -16.52 -91.30 -29.68
N ALA A 261 -15.76 -91.98 -28.81
CA ALA A 261 -16.10 -93.32 -28.34
C ALA A 261 -17.34 -93.31 -27.41
N VAL A 262 -17.47 -92.29 -26.55
CA VAL A 262 -18.69 -92.08 -25.74
C VAL A 262 -19.89 -91.87 -26.66
N GLN A 263 -19.75 -90.99 -27.66
CA GLN A 263 -20.80 -90.71 -28.65
C GLN A 263 -21.23 -91.99 -29.37
N LEU A 264 -20.29 -92.78 -29.88
CA LEU A 264 -20.57 -94.03 -30.59
C LEU A 264 -21.24 -95.08 -29.70
N ALA A 265 -20.83 -95.17 -28.42
CA ALA A 265 -21.44 -96.09 -27.45
C ALA A 265 -22.88 -95.67 -27.11
N ILE A 266 -23.14 -94.37 -26.96
CA ILE A 266 -24.49 -93.82 -26.77
C ILE A 266 -25.35 -94.08 -28.01
N GLU A 267 -24.84 -93.82 -29.21
CA GLU A 267 -25.55 -94.08 -30.47
C GLU A 267 -25.87 -95.56 -30.63
N THR A 268 -24.92 -96.46 -30.35
CA THR A 268 -25.13 -97.91 -30.42
C THR A 268 -26.16 -98.40 -29.42
N ALA A 269 -26.11 -97.91 -28.17
CA ALA A 269 -27.09 -98.26 -27.13
C ALA A 269 -28.50 -97.72 -27.47
N ALA A 270 -28.58 -96.49 -27.98
CA ALA A 270 -29.82 -95.87 -28.43
C ALA A 270 -30.42 -96.62 -29.64
N ILE A 271 -29.60 -96.97 -30.64
CA ILE A 271 -30.03 -97.74 -31.82
C ILE A 271 -30.49 -99.14 -31.44
N ASN A 272 -29.79 -99.84 -30.55
CA ASN A 272 -30.21 -101.18 -30.09
C ASN A 272 -31.51 -101.14 -29.28
N THR A 273 -31.74 -100.07 -28.50
CA THR A 273 -32.99 -99.88 -27.75
C THR A 273 -34.15 -99.55 -28.69
N VAL A 274 -33.94 -98.77 -29.75
CA VAL A 274 -34.97 -98.41 -30.73
C VAL A 274 -35.30 -99.57 -31.69
N ASN A 275 -34.31 -100.36 -32.10
CA ASN A 275 -34.53 -101.50 -33.01
C ASN A 275 -35.20 -102.71 -32.35
N ASN A 276 -35.09 -102.86 -31.02
CA ASN A 276 -35.83 -103.89 -30.28
C ASN A 276 -37.33 -103.60 -30.12
N VAL A 277 -37.82 -102.43 -30.56
CA VAL A 277 -39.24 -102.02 -30.40
C VAL A 277 -40.03 -102.10 -31.71
N LYS A 278 -39.40 -102.35 -32.87
CA LYS A 278 -40.10 -102.45 -34.17
C LYS A 278 -40.18 -103.89 -34.69
N THR A 279 -41.11 -104.66 -34.16
CA THR A 279 -41.64 -105.84 -34.85
C THR A 279 -42.84 -105.44 -35.70
N THR A 280 -42.80 -105.73 -37.00
CA THR A 280 -43.79 -105.27 -38.00
C THR A 280 -44.96 -106.23 -38.23
N SER A 281 -45.05 -107.36 -37.50
CA SER A 281 -46.19 -108.29 -37.59
C SER A 281 -46.41 -109.08 -36.28
N ILE A 282 -47.68 -109.37 -35.98
CA ILE A 282 -48.14 -110.21 -34.86
C ILE A 282 -48.61 -111.54 -35.45
N SER A 283 -48.16 -112.68 -34.90
CA SER A 283 -48.62 -114.02 -35.27
C SER A 283 -49.25 -114.75 -34.09
N SER A 284 -49.92 -115.87 -34.34
CA SER A 284 -50.50 -116.75 -33.31
C SER A 284 -49.49 -117.36 -32.33
N SER A 285 -48.19 -117.22 -32.62
CA SER A 285 -47.06 -117.65 -31.79
C SER A 285 -46.41 -116.51 -30.99
N SER A 286 -46.93 -115.28 -31.06
CA SER A 286 -46.45 -114.16 -30.24
C SER A 286 -46.80 -114.37 -28.75
N THR A 287 -45.82 -114.19 -27.87
CA THR A 287 -45.96 -114.31 -26.41
C THR A 287 -46.07 -112.94 -25.74
N ASP A 288 -46.64 -112.90 -24.54
CA ASP A 288 -46.79 -111.65 -23.77
C ASP A 288 -45.45 -111.01 -23.39
N ASP A 289 -44.38 -111.81 -23.31
CA ASP A 289 -43.01 -111.31 -23.12
C ASP A 289 -42.50 -110.47 -24.28
N LYS A 290 -43.05 -110.67 -25.49
CA LYS A 290 -42.69 -109.92 -26.71
C LYS A 290 -43.67 -108.79 -27.00
N PHE A 291 -44.93 -108.93 -26.57
CA PHE A 291 -45.99 -107.94 -26.75
C PHE A 291 -46.99 -108.04 -25.60
N PRO A 292 -46.88 -107.23 -24.56
CA PRO A 292 -47.87 -107.22 -23.48
C PRO A 292 -49.23 -106.93 -24.10
N THR A 293 -50.20 -107.85 -23.97
CA THR A 293 -51.57 -107.83 -24.54
C THR A 293 -51.78 -108.41 -25.95
N ALA A 294 -50.76 -108.85 -26.70
CA ALA A 294 -50.99 -109.39 -28.04
C ALA A 294 -51.80 -110.69 -28.03
N LYS A 295 -51.59 -111.56 -27.03
CA LYS A 295 -52.41 -112.76 -26.88
C LYS A 295 -53.86 -112.40 -26.57
N ALA A 296 -54.09 -111.43 -25.68
CA ALA A 296 -55.43 -110.94 -25.33
C ALA A 296 -56.16 -110.35 -26.56
N VAL A 297 -55.46 -109.59 -27.41
CA VAL A 297 -56.04 -109.02 -28.64
C VAL A 297 -56.31 -110.11 -29.69
N HIS A 298 -55.40 -111.06 -29.87
CA HIS A 298 -55.60 -112.19 -30.79
C HIS A 298 -56.78 -113.07 -30.36
N ASP A 299 -56.84 -113.44 -29.08
CA ASP A 299 -57.91 -114.27 -28.52
C ASP A 299 -59.26 -113.54 -28.60
N TYR A 300 -59.28 -112.23 -28.30
CA TYR A 300 -60.50 -111.41 -28.43
C TYR A 300 -60.96 -111.32 -29.88
N PHE A 301 -60.07 -111.01 -30.83
CA PHE A 301 -60.40 -110.92 -32.25
C PHE A 301 -61.07 -112.21 -32.76
N TRP A 302 -60.48 -113.37 -32.47
CA TRP A 302 -61.04 -114.63 -32.96
C TRP A 302 -62.28 -115.10 -32.20
N SER A 303 -62.47 -114.69 -30.94
CA SER A 303 -63.70 -114.93 -30.18
C SER A 303 -64.92 -114.18 -30.71
N VAL A 304 -64.72 -113.14 -31.52
CA VAL A 304 -65.80 -112.37 -32.16
C VAL A 304 -66.21 -112.97 -33.50
N PHE A 305 -65.34 -113.74 -34.17
CA PHE A 305 -65.56 -114.27 -35.52
C PHE A 305 -65.79 -115.79 -35.58
N HIS A 306 -65.86 -116.49 -34.44
CA HIS A 306 -66.28 -117.90 -34.30
C HIS A 306 -67.37 -118.02 -33.24
#